data_AF-A0A2U3LTP2-F1
#
_entry.id   AF-A0A2U3LTP2-F1
#
_cell.length_a   1.000
_cell.length_b   1.000
_cell.length_c   1.000
_cell.angle_alpha   90.00
_cell.angle_beta   90.00
_cell.angle_gamma   90.00
#
_symmetry.space_group_name_H-M   'P 1'
#
loop_
_entity.id
_entity.type
_entity.pdbx_description
1 polymer ?
#
loop_
_entity_poly.entity_id
_entity_poly.type
_entity_poly.pdbx_seq_one_letter_code
_entity_poly.pdbx_strand_id
1 'polypeptide(L)'
;MTSFVTLIEVLVHPLREGRPELAEEYRKILLQSRALTAIPLDEGIAAEAAGLRARHNLRTPDAIQLATAIRSGASWFLTNDAELANLPEISVLVLKRLP
;
A
#
# COMPACT_ATOMS: atom_id res chain seq x y z
N MET A 1 -4.76 -7.51 -1.58
CA MET A 1 -3.31 -7.44 -1.77
C MET A 1 -2.79 -6.11 -1.25
N THR A 2 -1.49 -5.99 -0.97
CA THR A 2 -0.84 -4.73 -0.61
C THR A 2 0.61 -4.68 -1.10
N SER A 3 1.28 -3.54 -0.96
CA SER A 3 2.72 -3.38 -1.23
C SER A 3 3.56 -3.72 0.00
N PHE A 4 4.81 -4.13 -0.21
CA PHE A 4 5.83 -4.22 0.85
C PHE A 4 6.09 -2.87 1.56
N VAL A 5 5.67 -1.75 0.98
CA VAL A 5 5.64 -0.45 1.68
C VAL A 5 4.80 -0.53 2.96
N THR A 6 3.67 -1.25 2.95
CA THR A 6 2.85 -1.45 4.16
C THR A 6 3.61 -2.22 5.24
N LEU A 7 4.51 -3.14 4.86
CA LEU A 7 5.37 -3.82 5.83
C LEU A 7 6.31 -2.84 6.53
N ILE A 8 6.87 -1.86 5.80
CA ILE A 8 7.68 -0.80 6.40
C ILE A 8 6.83 -0.01 7.40
N GLU A 9 5.65 0.43 6.99
CA GLU A 9 4.76 1.26 7.80
C GLU A 9 4.36 0.59 9.12
N VAL A 10 3.92 -0.67 9.09
CA VAL A 10 3.46 -1.36 10.30
C VAL A 10 4.60 -1.72 11.25
N LEU A 11 5.81 -1.99 10.75
CA LEU A 11 6.94 -2.40 11.59
C LEU A 11 7.58 -1.22 12.32
N VAL A 12 7.47 0.01 11.81
CA VAL A 12 8.12 1.19 12.40
C VAL A 12 7.74 1.40 13.87
N HIS A 13 6.46 1.30 14.22
CA HIS A 13 6.02 1.60 15.58
C HIS A 13 6.47 0.53 16.61
N PRO A 14 6.24 -0.78 16.41
CA PRO A 14 6.75 -1.81 17.32
C PRO A 14 8.28 -1.79 17.48
N LEU A 15 9.03 -1.54 16.40
CA LEU A 15 10.48 -1.47 16.46
C LEU A 15 10.97 -0.28 17.29
N ARG A 16 10.32 0.89 17.15
CA ARG A 16 10.64 2.08 17.97
C ARG A 16 10.36 1.86 19.47
N GLU A 17 9.36 1.05 19.79
CA GLU A 17 9.00 0.72 21.17
C GLU A 17 9.83 -0.43 21.76
N GLY A 18 10.74 -1.02 20.99
CA GLY A 18 11.54 -2.17 21.44
C GLY A 18 10.69 -3.43 21.66
N ARG A 19 9.62 -3.62 20.86
CA ARG A 19 8.68 -4.75 20.93
C ARG A 19 8.85 -5.70 19.73
N PRO A 20 9.92 -6.52 19.69
CA PRO A 20 10.20 -7.38 18.53
C PRO A 20 9.14 -8.47 18.34
N GLU A 21 8.47 -8.92 19.40
CA GLU A 21 7.40 -9.92 19.31
C GLU A 21 6.20 -9.37 18.53
N LEU A 22 5.82 -8.12 18.79
CA LEU A 22 4.74 -7.44 18.08
C LEU A 22 5.12 -7.15 16.61
N ALA A 23 6.37 -6.77 16.35
CA ALA A 23 6.87 -6.61 14.99
C ALA A 23 6.75 -7.91 14.19
N GLU A 24 7.07 -9.05 14.82
CA GLU A 24 6.96 -10.36 14.18
C GLU A 24 5.51 -10.78 13.97
N GLU A 25 4.61 -10.46 14.90
CA GLU A 25 3.18 -10.70 14.72
C GLU A 25 2.63 -9.94 13.49
N TYR A 26 2.98 -8.66 13.34
CA TYR A 26 2.58 -7.87 12.16
C TYR A 26 3.16 -8.42 10.86
N ARG A 27 4.41 -8.89 10.87
CA ARG A 27 5.02 -9.56 9.72
C ARG A 27 4.24 -10.81 9.33
N LYS A 28 3.86 -11.65 10.29
CA LYS A 28 3.08 -12.87 10.03
C LYS A 28 1.70 -12.54 9.46
N ILE A 29 1.01 -11.56 10.03
CA ILE A 29 -0.30 -11.12 9.52
C ILE A 29 -0.18 -10.64 8.06
N LEU A 30 0.84 -9.86 7.72
CA LEU A 30 1.00 -9.33 6.36
C LEU A 30 1.48 -10.36 5.35
N LEU A 31 2.41 -11.24 5.73
CA LEU A 31 3.13 -12.10 4.78
C LEU A 31 2.67 -13.56 4.77
N GLN A 32 1.98 -14.02 5.81
CA GLN A 32 1.56 -15.42 5.96
C GLN A 32 0.03 -15.59 5.96
N SER A 33 -0.73 -14.50 5.81
CA SER A 33 -2.18 -14.56 5.71
C SER A 33 -2.65 -15.15 4.38
N ARG A 34 -3.68 -16.00 4.42
CA ARG A 34 -4.38 -16.45 3.20
C ARG A 34 -5.26 -15.38 2.57
N ALA A 35 -5.65 -14.38 3.36
CA ALA A 35 -6.54 -13.30 2.91
C ALA A 35 -5.77 -12.12 2.31
N LEU A 36 -4.45 -12.06 2.49
CA LEU A 36 -3.63 -10.94 2.03
C LEU A 36 -2.35 -11.41 1.36
N THR A 37 -2.13 -10.92 0.15
CA THR A 37 -0.86 -11.06 -0.58
C THR A 37 -0.11 -9.74 -0.54
N ALA A 38 1.12 -9.74 -0.05
CA ALA A 38 2.03 -8.60 -0.15
C ALA A 38 2.90 -8.73 -1.42
N ILE A 39 3.02 -7.65 -2.19
CA ILE A 39 3.72 -7.61 -3.46
C ILE A 39 5.05 -6.86 -3.28
N PRO A 40 6.20 -7.48 -3.63
CA PRO A 40 7.50 -6.82 -3.63
C PRO A 40 7.58 -5.66 -4.64
N LEU A 41 8.41 -4.65 -4.36
CA LEU A 41 8.70 -3.59 -5.32
C LEU A 41 9.64 -4.13 -6.41
N ASP A 42 9.21 -4.05 -7.67
CA ASP A 42 10.04 -4.32 -8.84
C ASP A 42 10.23 -3.06 -9.71
N GLU A 43 11.01 -3.18 -10.78
CA GLU A 43 11.29 -2.08 -11.71
C GLU A 43 10.01 -1.52 -12.34
N GLY A 44 9.05 -2.39 -12.68
CA GLY A 44 7.80 -1.99 -13.32
C GLY A 44 6.91 -1.18 -12.38
N ILE A 45 6.77 -1.62 -11.13
CA ILE A 45 6.06 -0.88 -10.08
C ILE A 45 6.76 0.44 -9.80
N ALA A 46 8.11 0.46 -9.77
CA ALA A 46 8.87 1.68 -9.54
C ALA A 46 8.67 2.72 -10.66
N ALA A 47 8.75 2.31 -11.93
CA ALA A 47 8.54 3.18 -13.09
C ALA A 47 7.10 3.73 -13.12
N GLU A 48 6.12 2.89 -12.82
CA GLU A 48 4.72 3.30 -12.78
C GLU A 48 4.43 4.25 -11.62
N ALA A 49 4.99 4.00 -10.43
CA ALA A 49 4.92 4.89 -9.29
C ALA A 49 5.54 6.27 -9.61
N ALA A 50 6.68 6.31 -10.31
CA ALA A 50 7.29 7.56 -10.75
C ALA A 50 6.35 8.35 -11.69
N GLY A 51 5.70 7.67 -12.63
CA GLY A 51 4.72 8.28 -13.53
C GLY A 51 3.50 8.85 -12.79
N LEU A 52 2.97 8.10 -11.81
CA LEU A 52 1.86 8.56 -10.97
C LEU A 52 2.24 9.78 -10.14
N ARG A 53 3.44 9.79 -9.54
CA ARG A 53 3.97 10.97 -8.82
C ARG A 53 4.06 12.20 -9.72
N ALA A 54 4.57 12.03 -10.93
CA ALA A 54 4.74 13.13 -11.88
C ALA A 54 3.39 13.77 -12.28
N ARG A 55 2.32 12.97 -12.41
CA ARG A 55 0.99 13.45 -12.80
C ARG A 55 0.18 14.03 -11.63
N HIS A 56 0.30 13.41 -10.45
CA HIS A 56 -0.63 13.64 -9.34
C HIS A 56 0.03 14.15 -8.07
N ASN A 57 1.33 14.44 -8.10
CA ASN A 57 2.12 14.94 -6.96
C ASN A 57 1.98 14.09 -5.67
N LEU A 58 1.77 12.77 -5.82
CA LEU A 58 1.64 11.84 -4.70
C LEU A 58 2.93 11.75 -3.88
N ARG A 59 2.83 11.32 -2.62
CA ARG A 59 4.03 10.90 -1.84
C ARG A 59 4.53 9.55 -2.34
N THR A 60 5.80 9.24 -2.09
CA THR A 60 6.44 8.02 -2.65
C THR A 60 5.76 6.74 -2.17
N PRO A 61 5.41 6.59 -0.86
CA PRO A 61 4.68 5.43 -0.38
C PRO A 61 3.34 5.23 -1.09
N ASP A 62 2.53 6.30 -1.18
CA ASP A 62 1.20 6.27 -1.80
C ASP A 62 1.29 5.89 -3.29
N ALA A 63 2.26 6.47 -4.00
CA ALA A 63 2.48 6.15 -5.41
C ALA A 63 2.90 4.70 -5.64
N ILE A 64 3.76 4.15 -4.76
CA ILE A 64 4.16 2.74 -4.84
C ILE A 64 2.97 1.82 -4.52
N GLN A 65 2.17 2.13 -3.49
CA GLN A 65 0.97 1.35 -3.17
C GLN A 65 -0.03 1.34 -4.33
N LEU A 66 -0.25 2.50 -4.96
CA LEU A 66 -1.15 2.64 -6.09
C LEU A 66 -0.64 1.90 -7.34
N ALA A 67 0.63 2.09 -7.70
CA ALA A 67 1.28 1.37 -8.80
C ALA A 67 1.23 -0.15 -8.58
N THR A 68 1.45 -0.59 -7.34
CA THR A 68 1.33 -2.00 -6.96
C THR A 68 -0.07 -2.53 -7.26
N ALA A 69 -1.11 -1.78 -6.87
CA ALA A 69 -2.50 -2.18 -7.11
C ALA A 69 -2.84 -2.24 -8.62
N ILE A 70 -2.46 -1.22 -9.39
CA ILE A 70 -2.72 -1.15 -10.82
C ILE A 70 -2.02 -2.30 -11.57
N ARG A 71 -0.72 -2.50 -11.33
CA ARG A 71 0.06 -3.56 -12.01
C ARG A 71 -0.38 -4.97 -11.65
N SER A 72 -0.94 -5.12 -10.45
CA SER A 72 -1.47 -6.40 -10.01
C SER A 72 -2.92 -6.63 -10.46
N GLY A 73 -3.48 -5.73 -11.26
CA GLY A 73 -4.83 -5.84 -11.83
C GLY A 73 -5.95 -5.66 -10.81
N ALA A 74 -5.70 -4.94 -9.71
CA ALA A 74 -6.72 -4.69 -8.70
C ALA A 74 -7.85 -3.83 -9.27
N SER A 75 -9.10 -4.25 -9.04
CA SER A 75 -10.28 -3.48 -9.47
C SER A 75 -10.56 -2.27 -8.57
N TRP A 76 -10.09 -2.33 -7.32
CA TRP A 76 -10.34 -1.31 -6.30
C TRP A 76 -9.09 -1.04 -5.46
N PHE A 77 -8.87 0.22 -5.13
CA PHE A 77 -7.89 0.65 -4.15
C PHE A 77 -8.60 1.09 -2.86
N LEU A 78 -8.35 0.38 -1.76
CA LEU A 78 -8.95 0.67 -0.46
C LEU A 78 -8.02 1.57 0.35
N THR A 79 -8.50 2.73 0.78
CA THR A 79 -7.70 3.70 1.55
C THR A 79 -8.53 4.44 2.59
N ASN A 80 -7.85 5.00 3.59
CA ASN A 80 -8.43 5.98 4.50
C ASN A 80 -8.19 7.43 4.05
N ASP A 81 -7.37 7.62 3.01
CA ASP A 81 -7.01 8.93 2.50
C ASP A 81 -8.02 9.39 1.44
N ALA A 82 -8.73 10.46 1.78
CA ALA A 82 -9.72 11.05 0.90
C ALA A 82 -9.10 11.77 -0.31
N GLU A 83 -7.82 12.15 -0.24
CA GLU A 83 -7.13 12.86 -1.31
C GLU A 83 -6.88 11.94 -2.52
N LEU A 84 -6.79 10.63 -2.30
CA LEU A 84 -6.61 9.63 -3.35
C LEU A 84 -7.91 9.26 -4.09
N ALA A 85 -9.07 9.76 -3.66
CA ALA A 85 -10.37 9.27 -4.11
C ALA A 85 -10.68 9.52 -5.61
N ASN A 86 -9.94 10.41 -6.28
CA ASN A 86 -10.29 10.92 -7.61
C ASN A 86 -9.27 10.54 -8.71
N LEU A 87 -8.53 9.44 -8.53
CA LEU A 87 -7.52 9.04 -9.51
C LEU A 87 -8.15 8.27 -10.69
N PRO A 88 -7.89 8.68 -11.95
CA PRO A 88 -8.49 8.03 -13.11
C PRO A 88 -7.96 6.61 -13.37
N GLU A 89 -6.78 6.26 -12.82
CA GLU A 89 -6.13 4.97 -13.07
C GLU A 89 -6.76 3.78 -12.34
N ILE A 90 -7.49 4.01 -11.24
CA ILE A 90 -8.11 2.93 -10.45
C ILE A 90 -9.29 3.44 -9.64
N SER A 91 -10.33 2.61 -9.48
CA SER A 91 -11.47 2.94 -8.62
C SER A 91 -11.05 2.94 -7.14
N VAL A 92 -11.32 4.02 -6.42
CA VAL A 92 -10.90 4.16 -5.02
C VAL A 92 -12.09 4.05 -4.08
N LEU A 93 -11.97 3.17 -3.07
CA LEU A 93 -12.89 3.08 -1.95
C LEU A 93 -12.26 3.73 -0.72
N VAL A 94 -12.91 4.77 -0.21
CA VAL A 94 -12.51 5.41 1.04
C VAL A 94 -13.27 4.75 2.19
N LEU A 95 -12.56 4.05 3.08
CA LEU A 95 -13.14 3.31 4.21
C LEU A 95 -14.11 4.15 5.05
N LYS A 96 -13.74 5.40 5.36
CA LYS A 96 -14.58 6.34 6.12
C LYS A 96 -15.88 6.77 5.42
N ARG A 97 -16.03 6.43 4.14
CA ARG A 97 -17.20 6.75 3.30
C ARG A 97 -18.02 5.51 2.95
N LEU A 98 -17.63 4.33 3.45
CA LEU A 98 -18.45 3.13 3.32
C LEU A 98 -19.68 3.25 4.25
N PRO A 99 -20.85 2.76 3.80
CA PRO A 99 -22.11 2.84 4.55
C PRO A 99 -22.10 2.03 5.85
#